data_AF-A4A0P8-F1
#
_entry.id   AF-A4A0P8-F1
#
_cell.length_a   1.000
_cell.length_b   1.000
_cell.length_c   1.000
_cell.angle_alpha   90.00
_cell.angle_beta   90.00
_cell.angle_gamma   90.00
#
_symmetry.space_group_name_H-M   'P 1'
#
loop_
_entity.id
_entity.type
_entity.pdbx_description
1 polymer ?
#
loop_
_entity_poly.entity_id
_entity_poly.type
_entity_poly.pdbx_seq_one_letter_code
_entity_poly.pdbx_strand_id
1 'polypeptide(L)'
;MQVADASQSMEQPLANPFTELTCAQLLAEQPPQAWLLPGMLQQHEPAVIVGPSKSLKSSLAVDLGGALASGGKFLGQFAADRAFRVGFVGGDAARGALTDLAQRWSAAADVDLAALETLVWSLSVANLSDPASLQRLKDWIGRHQLEVVLIDVADLATTSRRAQAAQLRELVRCCLELGATPIVCCPTRKELPPRALGAADLASAADNAIARQWLLVNRRQAFEPGSGRHQLWLTLGGSAGQSSLWGVDVDEGQACDKWKVLLRDVPSIAEETAQLAAKSQIEHLRWKMRGVMSQIDPAQATKLKIREQSGMSGTKFGLTWQYLINAGEIRLAPSNRDPHMRHAEPRYRLVELAELNDPDAPAFDPVNESFPTFTTAELLSYAEKTAPPSPLQQTDQPSCSRGAAAEIGSRHDRQRALEKMLRESPLEKTSPSSPLEKTSLSSPVENKSPPCPVHSGKPPRKRRVKARKRRR
;
A
#
# COMPACT_ATOMS: atom_id res chain seq x y z
N MET A 1 27.52 -25.79 77.71
CA MET A 1 26.48 -24.97 77.04
C MET A 1 26.95 -24.73 75.62
N GLN A 2 26.26 -25.26 74.61
CA GLN A 2 26.65 -25.24 73.20
C GLN A 2 25.40 -25.21 72.31
N VAL A 3 25.18 -24.09 71.62
CA VAL A 3 24.56 -23.91 70.28
C VAL A 3 25.13 -22.54 69.84
N ALA A 4 25.87 -22.34 68.74
CA ALA A 4 25.68 -22.75 67.34
C ALA A 4 24.42 -22.11 66.70
N ASP A 5 24.44 -21.60 65.47
CA ASP A 5 25.56 -21.11 64.65
C ASP A 5 25.05 -19.97 63.74
N ALA A 6 25.91 -19.02 63.36
CA ALA A 6 25.52 -17.83 62.61
C ALA A 6 25.46 -18.13 61.10
N SER A 7 24.27 -18.52 60.63
CA SER A 7 24.03 -18.89 59.22
C SER A 7 24.43 -17.78 58.25
N GLN A 8 25.54 -17.96 57.54
CA GLN A 8 26.02 -17.04 56.52
C GLN A 8 25.09 -17.07 55.30
N SER A 9 24.45 -15.94 55.01
CA SER A 9 23.70 -15.75 53.77
C SER A 9 24.67 -15.66 52.58
N MET A 10 24.82 -16.77 51.84
CA MET A 10 25.58 -16.76 50.59
C MET A 10 24.84 -15.93 49.53
N GLU A 11 25.25 -14.68 49.35
CA GLU A 11 24.91 -13.91 48.15
C GLU A 11 25.52 -14.61 46.93
N GLN A 12 24.67 -15.16 46.07
CA GLN A 12 25.13 -15.70 44.80
C GLN A 12 25.59 -14.55 43.89
N PRO A 13 26.79 -14.60 43.29
CA PRO A 13 27.23 -13.55 42.39
C PRO A 13 26.25 -13.39 41.22
N LEU A 14 25.71 -12.18 41.05
CA LEU A 14 24.93 -11.83 39.87
C LEU A 14 25.81 -12.00 38.63
N ALA A 15 25.53 -13.01 37.81
CA ALA A 15 26.27 -13.27 36.59
C ALA A 15 26.25 -12.02 35.69
N ASN A 16 27.44 -11.57 35.27
CA ASN A 16 27.60 -10.35 34.49
C ASN A 16 26.77 -10.45 33.18
N PRO A 17 25.75 -9.60 32.95
CA PRO A 17 24.86 -9.75 31.79
C PRO A 17 25.48 -9.33 30.46
N PHE A 18 26.72 -8.84 30.46
CA PHE A 18 27.44 -8.40 29.28
C PHE A 18 28.35 -9.51 28.73
N THR A 19 28.24 -9.79 27.44
CA THR A 19 29.23 -10.57 26.68
C THR A 19 30.28 -9.60 26.13
N GLU A 20 31.54 -9.75 26.56
CA GLU A 20 32.65 -8.92 26.11
C GLU A 20 33.41 -9.61 24.98
N LEU A 21 33.52 -8.94 23.82
CA LEU A 21 34.31 -9.37 22.67
C LEU A 21 35.30 -8.27 22.30
N THR A 22 36.56 -8.63 22.07
CA THR A 22 37.51 -7.71 21.44
C THR A 22 37.16 -7.50 19.97
N CYS A 23 37.62 -6.40 19.37
CA CYS A 23 37.43 -6.15 17.94
C CYS A 23 38.01 -7.28 17.06
N ALA A 24 39.05 -7.98 17.52
CA ALA A 24 39.63 -9.13 16.82
C ALA A 24 38.68 -10.35 16.83
N GLN A 25 38.07 -10.65 17.97
CA GLN A 25 37.04 -11.69 18.09
C GLN A 25 35.81 -11.33 17.26
N LEU A 26 35.29 -10.11 17.39
CA LEU A 26 34.12 -9.63 16.65
C LEU A 26 34.28 -9.66 15.11
N LEU A 27 35.52 -9.56 14.61
CA LEU A 27 35.83 -9.71 13.18
C LEU A 27 36.06 -11.17 12.77
N ALA A 28 36.60 -12.01 13.65
CA ALA A 28 36.77 -13.45 13.41
C ALA A 28 35.45 -14.23 13.51
N GLU A 29 34.50 -13.75 14.31
CA GLU A 29 33.18 -14.35 14.57
C GLU A 29 32.10 -13.89 13.56
N GLN A 30 32.48 -13.34 12.40
CA GLN A 30 31.52 -13.02 11.33
C GLN A 30 31.35 -14.22 10.37
N PRO A 31 30.26 -15.01 10.48
CA PRO A 31 29.94 -16.01 9.46
C PRO A 31 29.57 -15.32 8.13
N PRO A 32 29.74 -16.01 6.98
CA PRO A 32 29.21 -15.53 5.72
C PRO A 32 27.69 -15.33 5.80
N GLN A 33 27.20 -14.27 5.16
CA GLN A 33 25.80 -13.85 5.24
C GLN A 33 24.87 -14.88 4.58
N ALA A 34 24.14 -15.64 5.39
CA ALA A 34 23.12 -16.59 4.94
C ALA A 34 21.83 -15.87 4.50
N TRP A 35 21.25 -16.31 3.39
CA TRP A 35 20.04 -15.74 2.79
C TRP A 35 18.91 -16.76 2.69
N LEU A 36 17.69 -16.30 2.91
CA LEU A 36 16.47 -17.01 2.48
C LEU A 36 16.17 -16.67 1.02
N LEU A 37 16.20 -15.36 0.70
CA LEU A 37 16.06 -14.79 -0.65
C LEU A 37 17.26 -13.84 -0.86
N PRO A 38 18.26 -14.17 -1.70
CA PRO A 38 19.46 -13.36 -1.88
C PRO A 38 19.18 -11.90 -2.25
N GLY A 39 19.81 -10.97 -1.54
CA GLY A 39 19.60 -9.53 -1.71
C GLY A 39 18.29 -8.98 -1.15
N MET A 40 17.43 -9.82 -0.56
CA MET A 40 16.11 -9.41 -0.04
C MET A 40 15.88 -9.82 1.42
N LEU A 41 15.99 -11.11 1.76
CA LEU A 41 15.77 -11.63 3.12
C LEU A 41 16.91 -12.54 3.59
N GLN A 42 17.50 -12.18 4.74
CA GLN A 42 18.53 -12.95 5.44
C GLN A 42 17.91 -14.09 6.26
N GLN A 43 18.68 -15.16 6.49
CA GLN A 43 18.38 -16.17 7.50
C GLN A 43 18.78 -15.67 8.91
N HIS A 44 18.10 -16.14 9.95
CA HIS A 44 18.34 -15.82 11.38
C HIS A 44 18.15 -14.34 11.81
N GLU A 45 17.82 -13.42 10.90
CA GLU A 45 17.43 -12.05 11.25
C GLU A 45 15.89 -11.91 11.22
N PRO A 46 15.23 -11.42 12.29
CA PRO A 46 13.77 -11.33 12.34
C PRO A 46 13.20 -10.32 11.34
N ALA A 47 12.17 -10.76 10.60
CA ALA A 47 11.52 -10.01 9.54
C ALA A 47 10.09 -9.59 9.90
N VAL A 48 9.62 -8.48 9.31
CA VAL A 48 8.23 -8.04 9.40
C VAL A 48 7.62 -7.72 8.04
N ILE A 49 6.36 -8.10 7.83
CA ILE A 49 5.53 -7.67 6.70
C ILE A 49 4.53 -6.64 7.25
N VAL A 50 4.75 -5.35 6.98
CA VAL A 50 4.00 -4.25 7.62
C VAL A 50 3.10 -3.55 6.62
N GLY A 51 1.82 -3.33 6.95
CA GLY A 51 0.91 -2.62 6.05
C GLY A 51 -0.49 -2.39 6.62
N PRO A 52 -1.33 -1.56 5.97
CA PRO A 52 -2.71 -1.32 6.38
C PRO A 52 -3.61 -2.57 6.41
N SER A 53 -4.84 -2.41 6.86
CA SER A 53 -5.85 -3.47 6.73
C SER A 53 -6.10 -3.79 5.25
N LYS A 54 -6.33 -5.07 4.94
CA LYS A 54 -6.60 -5.57 3.57
C LYS A 54 -5.58 -5.10 2.50
N SER A 55 -4.30 -5.02 2.86
CA SER A 55 -3.16 -4.73 1.97
C SER A 55 -2.43 -6.00 1.47
N LEU A 56 -3.12 -7.15 1.40
CA LEU A 56 -2.59 -8.47 1.01
C LEU A 56 -1.39 -9.03 1.81
N LYS A 57 -1.11 -8.55 3.03
CA LYS A 57 -0.04 -9.11 3.89
C LYS A 57 -0.06 -10.64 3.99
N SER A 58 -1.22 -11.21 4.33
CA SER A 58 -1.43 -12.65 4.48
C SER A 58 -1.16 -13.39 3.17
N SER A 59 -1.67 -12.89 2.05
CA SER A 59 -1.46 -13.47 0.72
C SER A 59 0.02 -13.44 0.31
N LEU A 60 0.73 -12.34 0.59
CA LEU A 60 2.17 -12.21 0.37
C LEU A 60 2.98 -13.11 1.32
N ALA A 61 2.50 -13.37 2.53
CA ALA A 61 3.11 -14.35 3.44
C ALA A 61 2.92 -15.79 2.95
N VAL A 62 1.77 -16.12 2.34
CA VAL A 62 1.56 -17.42 1.68
C VAL A 62 2.44 -17.55 0.44
N ASP A 63 2.57 -16.51 -0.39
CA ASP A 63 3.46 -16.49 -1.56
C ASP A 63 4.93 -16.68 -1.18
N LEU A 64 5.36 -16.02 -0.09
CA LEU A 64 6.70 -16.17 0.48
C LEU A 64 6.91 -17.58 1.07
N GLY A 65 5.91 -18.12 1.78
CA GLY A 65 5.97 -19.46 2.37
C GLY A 65 6.04 -20.57 1.33
N GLY A 66 5.21 -20.50 0.29
CA GLY A 66 5.24 -21.42 -0.84
C GLY A 66 6.57 -21.35 -1.60
N ALA A 67 7.07 -20.15 -1.88
CA ALA A 67 8.37 -19.96 -2.54
C ALA A 67 9.54 -20.54 -1.72
N LEU A 68 9.60 -20.27 -0.41
CA LEU A 68 10.65 -20.80 0.46
C LEU A 68 10.54 -22.32 0.67
N ALA A 69 9.34 -22.87 0.79
CA ALA A 69 9.15 -24.32 0.98
C ALA A 69 9.45 -25.14 -0.28
N SER A 70 9.22 -24.58 -1.46
CA SER A 70 9.48 -25.23 -2.76
C SER A 70 10.90 -25.01 -3.31
N GLY A 71 11.62 -24.00 -2.81
CA GLY A 71 12.82 -23.49 -3.48
C GLY A 71 12.50 -22.67 -4.74
N GLY A 72 11.26 -22.19 -4.87
CA GLY A 72 10.74 -21.42 -6.00
C GLY A 72 11.10 -19.92 -5.94
N LYS A 73 10.18 -19.07 -6.43
CA LYS A 73 10.38 -17.62 -6.53
C LYS A 73 9.25 -16.83 -5.89
N PHE A 74 9.58 -16.02 -4.87
CA PHE A 74 8.66 -15.04 -4.30
C PHE A 74 8.39 -13.92 -5.32
N LEU A 75 7.11 -13.56 -5.49
CA LEU A 75 6.62 -12.62 -6.51
C LEU A 75 7.07 -12.95 -7.95
N GLY A 76 7.38 -14.22 -8.22
CA GLY A 76 7.89 -14.71 -9.50
C GLY A 76 9.33 -14.32 -9.85
N GLN A 77 10.02 -13.51 -9.02
CA GLN A 77 11.34 -12.95 -9.33
C GLN A 77 12.41 -13.25 -8.26
N PHE A 78 12.09 -13.15 -6.97
CA PHE A 78 13.06 -13.38 -5.90
C PHE A 78 13.18 -14.88 -5.62
N ALA A 79 14.16 -15.54 -6.23
CA ALA A 79 14.45 -16.95 -6.01
C ALA A 79 14.87 -17.22 -4.57
N ALA A 80 14.42 -18.34 -4.01
CA ALA A 80 14.98 -18.88 -2.79
C ALA A 80 16.35 -19.52 -3.05
N ASP A 81 17.25 -19.43 -2.07
CA ASP A 81 18.59 -20.05 -2.14
C ASP A 81 18.49 -21.59 -2.26
N ARG A 82 17.45 -22.16 -1.64
CA ARG A 82 17.07 -23.58 -1.65
C ARG A 82 15.63 -23.74 -1.16
N ALA A 83 15.14 -24.98 -1.09
CA ALA A 83 13.99 -25.30 -0.26
C ALA A 83 14.34 -25.20 1.24
N PHE A 84 13.42 -24.65 2.02
CA PHE A 84 13.50 -24.50 3.49
C PHE A 84 12.32 -25.19 4.16
N ARG A 85 12.49 -25.62 5.41
CA ARG A 85 11.40 -26.11 6.26
C ARG A 85 10.65 -24.91 6.84
N VAL A 86 9.46 -24.64 6.30
CA VAL A 86 8.63 -23.48 6.61
C VAL A 86 7.44 -23.88 7.49
N GLY A 87 7.33 -23.23 8.64
CA GLY A 87 6.08 -23.21 9.41
C GLY A 87 5.25 -21.98 9.06
N PHE A 88 3.95 -22.15 8.83
CA PHE A 88 2.99 -21.05 8.79
C PHE A 88 2.09 -21.09 10.03
N VAL A 89 2.04 -20.00 10.77
CA VAL A 89 1.27 -19.81 12.01
C VAL A 89 0.20 -18.77 11.78
N GLY A 90 -1.07 -19.10 12.06
CA GLY A 90 -2.21 -18.21 11.80
C GLY A 90 -3.41 -18.48 12.70
N GLY A 91 -4.43 -17.64 12.61
CA GLY A 91 -5.68 -17.81 13.35
C GLY A 91 -6.64 -18.82 12.71
N ASP A 92 -7.50 -19.42 13.53
CA ASP A 92 -8.48 -20.40 13.07
C ASP A 92 -9.57 -19.76 12.19
N ALA A 93 -9.91 -18.49 12.44
CA ALA A 93 -10.85 -17.74 11.61
C ALA A 93 -10.29 -17.49 10.19
N ALA A 94 -8.97 -17.30 10.05
CA ALA A 94 -8.30 -17.20 8.76
C ALA A 94 -8.22 -18.52 7.97
N ARG A 95 -8.50 -19.69 8.59
CA ARG A 95 -8.31 -21.03 7.99
C ARG A 95 -8.83 -21.15 6.56
N GLY A 96 -10.10 -20.79 6.32
CA GLY A 96 -10.71 -20.91 4.99
C GLY A 96 -10.03 -20.05 3.92
N ALA A 97 -9.66 -18.82 4.28
CA ALA A 97 -8.97 -17.89 3.37
C ALA A 97 -7.52 -18.32 3.10
N LEU A 98 -6.83 -18.89 4.09
CA LEU A 98 -5.48 -19.43 3.91
C LEU A 98 -5.46 -20.71 3.07
N THR A 99 -6.47 -21.59 3.21
CA THR A 99 -6.62 -22.76 2.33
C THR A 99 -6.88 -22.36 0.87
N ASP A 100 -7.78 -21.40 0.64
CA ASP A 100 -8.04 -20.82 -0.68
C ASP A 100 -6.77 -20.19 -1.30
N LEU A 101 -6.08 -19.32 -0.55
CA LEU A 101 -4.82 -18.70 -1.00
C LEU A 101 -3.75 -19.75 -1.33
N ALA A 102 -3.60 -20.81 -0.52
CA ALA A 102 -2.67 -21.89 -0.78
C ALA A 102 -3.02 -22.68 -2.07
N GLN A 103 -4.31 -22.99 -2.29
CA GLN A 103 -4.77 -23.66 -3.52
C GLN A 103 -4.52 -22.80 -4.76
N ARG A 104 -4.82 -21.50 -4.70
CA ARG A 104 -4.58 -20.56 -5.80
C ARG A 104 -3.10 -20.33 -6.08
N TRP A 105 -2.27 -20.28 -5.03
CA TRP A 105 -0.81 -20.23 -5.19
C TRP A 105 -0.26 -21.51 -5.83
N SER A 106 -0.69 -22.68 -5.34
CA SER A 106 -0.28 -24.00 -5.85
C SER A 106 -0.54 -24.14 -7.36
N ALA A 107 -1.74 -23.77 -7.80
CA ALA A 107 -2.12 -23.78 -9.22
C ALA A 107 -1.39 -22.71 -10.07
N ALA A 108 -0.92 -21.62 -9.46
CA ALA A 108 -0.20 -20.54 -10.14
C ALA A 108 1.32 -20.78 -10.25
N ALA A 109 1.88 -21.51 -9.29
CA ALA A 109 3.31 -21.86 -9.22
C ALA A 109 3.66 -23.15 -9.97
N ASP A 110 2.66 -23.93 -10.38
CA ASP A 110 2.80 -25.31 -10.88
C ASP A 110 3.50 -26.24 -9.85
N VAL A 111 3.12 -26.08 -8.58
CA VAL A 111 3.67 -26.81 -7.43
C VAL A 111 2.54 -27.33 -6.56
N ASP A 112 2.46 -28.65 -6.36
CA ASP A 112 1.52 -29.25 -5.41
C ASP A 112 1.94 -28.96 -3.95
N LEU A 113 1.28 -27.98 -3.31
CA LEU A 113 1.53 -27.65 -1.91
C LEU A 113 1.09 -28.76 -0.94
N ALA A 114 0.19 -29.67 -1.32
CA ALA A 114 -0.22 -30.78 -0.47
C ALA A 114 0.84 -31.89 -0.41
N ALA A 115 1.75 -31.95 -1.38
CA ALA A 115 2.90 -32.85 -1.40
C ALA A 115 4.16 -32.28 -0.72
N LEU A 116 4.19 -30.99 -0.36
CA LEU A 116 5.35 -30.36 0.29
C LEU A 116 5.39 -30.66 1.80
N GLU A 117 6.10 -31.73 2.19
CA GLU A 117 6.48 -31.99 3.59
C GLU A 117 7.27 -30.83 4.23
N THR A 118 7.89 -29.97 3.40
CA THR A 118 8.60 -28.76 3.80
C THR A 118 7.68 -27.61 4.23
N LEU A 119 6.36 -27.67 4.05
CA LEU A 119 5.42 -26.62 4.44
C LEU A 119 4.36 -27.15 5.44
N VAL A 120 4.46 -26.73 6.70
CA VAL A 120 3.51 -27.16 7.76
C VAL A 120 2.73 -25.99 8.35
N TRP A 121 1.44 -26.20 8.60
CA TRP A 121 0.50 -25.16 9.02
C TRP A 121 0.02 -25.38 10.44
N SER A 122 0.04 -24.32 11.26
CA SER A 122 -0.51 -24.29 12.62
C SER A 122 -1.53 -23.17 12.74
N LEU A 123 -2.81 -23.54 12.62
CA LEU A 123 -3.95 -22.62 12.63
C LEU A 123 -4.69 -22.59 13.98
N SER A 124 -4.18 -23.31 14.98
CA SER A 124 -4.74 -23.40 16.34
C SER A 124 -3.91 -22.57 17.32
N VAL A 125 -3.73 -21.28 16.99
CA VAL A 125 -3.02 -20.31 17.84
C VAL A 125 -3.85 -20.01 19.10
N ALA A 126 -3.55 -20.74 20.17
CA ALA A 126 -3.96 -20.39 21.52
C ALA A 126 -3.26 -19.08 21.97
N ASN A 127 -3.74 -18.48 23.07
CA ASN A 127 -3.19 -17.23 23.60
C ASN A 127 -1.67 -17.31 23.81
N LEU A 128 -0.89 -16.61 22.97
CA LEU A 128 0.57 -16.68 22.96
C LEU A 128 1.25 -16.01 24.18
N SER A 129 0.47 -15.53 25.15
CA SER A 129 0.94 -15.16 26.49
C SER A 129 1.13 -16.37 27.43
N ASP A 130 0.52 -17.51 27.11
CA ASP A 130 0.56 -18.74 27.91
C ASP A 130 1.91 -19.47 27.72
N PRO A 131 2.68 -19.75 28.79
CA PRO A 131 3.92 -20.53 28.70
C PRO A 131 3.75 -21.90 28.04
N ALA A 132 2.59 -22.57 28.20
CA ALA A 132 2.32 -23.84 27.53
C ALA A 132 2.03 -23.67 26.03
N SER A 133 1.64 -22.47 25.58
CA SER A 133 1.53 -22.12 24.15
C SER A 133 2.90 -21.84 23.54
N LEU A 134 3.80 -21.17 24.27
CA LEU A 134 5.20 -21.02 23.87
C LEU A 134 5.95 -22.37 23.84
N GLN A 135 5.74 -23.25 24.82
CA GLN A 135 6.34 -24.59 24.79
C GLN A 135 5.82 -25.42 23.60
N ARG A 136 4.51 -25.39 23.31
CA ARG A 136 3.94 -26.04 22.12
C ARG A 136 4.53 -25.50 20.81
N LEU A 137 4.88 -24.21 20.74
CA LEU A 137 5.61 -23.64 19.61
C LEU A 137 7.05 -24.21 19.52
N LYS A 138 7.78 -24.31 20.64
CA LYS A 138 9.11 -24.94 20.69
C LYS A 138 9.06 -26.41 20.26
N ASP A 139 8.10 -27.18 20.77
CA ASP A 139 7.90 -28.59 20.42
C ASP A 139 7.55 -28.77 18.94
N TRP A 140 6.82 -27.82 18.34
CA TRP A 140 6.46 -27.86 16.92
C TRP A 140 7.63 -27.47 16.01
N ILE A 141 8.35 -26.40 16.32
CA ILE A 141 9.59 -26.01 15.62
C ILE A 141 10.62 -27.15 15.66
N GLY A 142 10.83 -27.76 16.84
CA GLY A 142 11.75 -28.88 17.00
C GLY A 142 11.31 -30.14 16.24
N ARG A 143 10.02 -30.51 16.30
CA ARG A 143 9.49 -31.71 15.62
C ARG A 143 9.62 -31.65 14.10
N HIS A 144 9.34 -30.48 13.50
CA HIS A 144 9.42 -30.28 12.06
C HIS A 144 10.76 -29.68 11.59
N GLN A 145 11.69 -29.43 12.53
CA GLN A 145 13.00 -28.83 12.30
C GLN A 145 12.92 -27.54 11.46
N LEU A 146 12.03 -26.63 11.86
CA LEU A 146 11.69 -25.45 11.06
C LEU A 146 12.83 -24.43 10.99
N GLU A 147 13.05 -23.91 9.79
CA GLU A 147 14.11 -22.94 9.45
C GLU A 147 13.54 -21.53 9.25
N VAL A 148 12.24 -21.45 8.95
CA VAL A 148 11.47 -20.22 8.79
C VAL A 148 10.11 -20.39 9.46
N VAL A 149 9.65 -19.38 10.20
CA VAL A 149 8.30 -19.36 10.80
C VAL A 149 7.59 -18.08 10.40
N LEU A 150 6.63 -18.20 9.49
CA LEU A 150 5.70 -17.15 9.11
C LEU A 150 4.59 -17.04 10.16
N ILE A 151 4.31 -15.84 10.65
CA ILE A 151 3.31 -15.58 11.69
C ILE A 151 2.35 -14.49 11.21
N ASP A 152 1.13 -14.88 10.85
CA ASP A 152 0.05 -13.93 10.60
C ASP A 152 -0.70 -13.61 11.89
N VAL A 153 -0.54 -12.37 12.38
CA VAL A 153 -1.11 -11.90 13.63
C VAL A 153 -2.45 -11.18 13.47
N ALA A 154 -3.08 -11.26 12.28
CA ALA A 154 -4.38 -10.64 12.00
C ALA A 154 -5.47 -10.96 13.04
N ASP A 155 -5.51 -12.21 13.53
CA ASP A 155 -6.53 -12.71 14.46
C ASP A 155 -6.12 -12.62 15.95
N LEU A 156 -4.88 -12.21 16.29
CA LEU A 156 -4.40 -12.07 17.67
C LEU A 156 -4.92 -10.81 18.40
N ALA A 157 -5.96 -10.18 17.85
CA ALA A 157 -6.44 -8.85 18.20
C ALA A 157 -7.23 -8.73 19.54
N THR A 158 -7.16 -9.73 20.42
CA THR A 158 -7.91 -9.78 21.70
C THR A 158 -7.17 -9.13 22.87
N THR A 159 -5.91 -8.69 22.70
CA THR A 159 -5.09 -8.11 23.77
C THR A 159 -4.66 -6.67 23.49
N SER A 160 -4.23 -5.94 24.52
CA SER A 160 -3.74 -4.57 24.32
C SER A 160 -2.47 -4.56 23.45
N ARG A 161 -2.27 -3.51 22.64
CA ARG A 161 -1.08 -3.39 21.75
C ARG A 161 0.27 -3.53 22.48
N ARG A 162 0.34 -3.19 23.78
CA ARG A 162 1.56 -3.39 24.59
C ARG A 162 1.77 -4.87 24.95
N ALA A 163 0.70 -5.62 25.20
CA ALA A 163 0.76 -7.07 25.39
C ALA A 163 1.08 -7.79 24.07
N GLN A 164 0.44 -7.41 22.97
CA GLN A 164 0.74 -7.92 21.62
C GLN A 164 2.22 -7.76 21.27
N ALA A 165 2.78 -6.55 21.42
CA ALA A 165 4.19 -6.31 21.15
C ALA A 165 5.14 -7.03 22.14
N ALA A 166 4.68 -7.40 23.33
CA ALA A 166 5.46 -8.23 24.26
C ALA A 166 5.45 -9.71 23.83
N GLN A 167 4.26 -10.27 23.55
CA GLN A 167 4.09 -11.61 22.98
C GLN A 167 4.94 -11.78 21.72
N LEU A 168 4.93 -10.80 20.81
CA LEU A 168 5.70 -10.89 19.56
C LEU A 168 7.22 -10.86 19.74
N ARG A 169 7.73 -10.19 20.78
CA ARG A 169 9.15 -10.32 21.17
C ARG A 169 9.47 -11.72 21.67
N GLU A 170 8.62 -12.29 22.52
CA GLU A 170 8.81 -13.66 23.03
C GLU A 170 8.70 -14.73 21.93
N LEU A 171 7.79 -14.56 20.97
CA LEU A 171 7.63 -15.45 19.82
C LEU A 171 8.84 -15.39 18.87
N VAL A 172 9.31 -14.17 18.56
CA VAL A 172 10.52 -13.96 17.75
C VAL A 172 11.74 -14.57 18.46
N ARG A 173 11.91 -14.29 19.76
CA ARG A 173 12.98 -14.89 20.58
C ARG A 173 12.90 -16.42 20.58
N CYS A 174 11.72 -16.98 20.78
CA CYS A 174 11.46 -18.42 20.78
C CYS A 174 11.83 -19.11 19.46
N CYS A 175 11.62 -18.43 18.31
CA CYS A 175 12.06 -18.94 17.00
C CYS A 175 13.58 -18.88 16.86
N LEU A 176 14.19 -17.73 17.19
CA LEU A 176 15.64 -17.51 17.07
C LEU A 176 16.45 -18.41 18.02
N GLU A 177 15.97 -18.66 19.23
CA GLU A 177 16.53 -19.63 20.19
C GLU A 177 16.59 -21.07 19.65
N LEU A 178 15.82 -21.38 18.60
CA LEU A 178 15.78 -22.68 17.92
C LEU A 178 16.37 -22.64 16.49
N GLY A 179 17.01 -21.55 16.08
CA GLY A 179 17.57 -21.38 14.74
C GLY A 179 16.55 -21.11 13.63
N ALA A 180 15.27 -20.90 13.98
CA ALA A 180 14.22 -20.62 13.02
C ALA A 180 14.08 -19.10 12.77
N THR A 181 13.98 -18.69 11.50
CA THR A 181 13.88 -17.27 11.11
C THR A 181 12.42 -16.80 11.17
N PRO A 182 12.02 -15.89 12.09
CA PRO A 182 10.63 -15.48 12.22
C PRO A 182 10.27 -14.34 11.26
N ILE A 183 9.09 -14.42 10.65
CA ILE A 183 8.57 -13.44 9.67
C ILE A 183 7.12 -13.05 10.06
N VAL A 184 6.90 -11.83 10.54
CA VAL A 184 5.65 -11.44 11.24
C VAL A 184 4.80 -10.42 10.45
N CYS A 185 3.50 -10.68 10.26
CA CYS A 185 2.60 -9.81 9.48
C CYS A 185 1.90 -8.71 10.30
N CYS A 186 2.60 -7.64 10.64
CA CYS A 186 2.08 -6.56 11.48
C CYS A 186 1.15 -5.56 10.76
N PRO A 187 0.06 -5.07 11.41
CA PRO A 187 -0.72 -3.94 10.92
C PRO A 187 -0.03 -2.59 11.17
N THR A 188 -0.26 -1.59 10.31
CA THR A 188 0.06 -0.18 10.62
C THR A 188 -0.87 0.37 11.70
N ARG A 189 -0.41 1.34 12.52
CA ARG A 189 -1.22 1.94 13.61
C ARG A 189 -2.45 2.73 13.14
N LYS A 190 -2.56 3.04 11.85
CA LYS A 190 -3.67 3.74 11.18
C LYS A 190 -3.84 3.18 9.77
N GLU A 191 -5.00 3.42 9.17
CA GLU A 191 -5.11 3.39 7.70
C GLU A 191 -4.24 4.50 7.10
N LEU A 192 -3.70 4.27 5.91
CA LEU A 192 -2.80 5.17 5.19
C LEU A 192 -3.32 5.35 3.76
N PRO A 193 -3.19 6.56 3.17
CA PRO A 193 -3.52 6.77 1.76
C PRO A 193 -2.57 5.95 0.86
N PRO A 194 -2.93 5.69 -0.41
CA PRO A 194 -2.05 5.00 -1.36
C PRO A 194 -0.73 5.77 -1.56
N ARG A 195 0.39 5.19 -1.09
CA ARG A 195 1.77 5.67 -1.26
C ARG A 195 2.76 4.59 -0.84
N ALA A 196 4.03 4.71 -1.24
CA ALA A 196 5.10 3.91 -0.67
C ALA A 196 5.22 4.17 0.84
N LEU A 197 5.63 3.14 1.60
CA LEU A 197 5.90 3.23 3.03
C LEU A 197 7.41 3.34 3.27
N GLY A 198 7.82 4.00 4.36
CA GLY A 198 9.24 4.18 4.71
C GLY A 198 9.55 3.88 6.17
N ALA A 199 10.78 4.18 6.59
CA ALA A 199 11.27 3.94 7.95
C ALA A 199 10.40 4.61 9.04
N ALA A 200 9.80 5.77 8.75
CA ALA A 200 8.85 6.43 9.65
C ALA A 200 7.55 5.63 9.85
N ASP A 201 7.04 4.96 8.81
CA ASP A 201 5.87 4.09 8.90
C ASP A 201 6.19 2.82 9.68
N LEU A 202 7.38 2.23 9.44
CA LEU A 202 7.89 1.10 10.22
C LEU A 202 8.05 1.46 11.69
N ALA A 203 8.68 2.59 12.03
CA ALA A 203 8.77 3.10 13.40
C ALA A 203 7.39 3.39 14.03
N SER A 204 6.37 3.63 13.20
CA SER A 204 4.97 3.77 13.62
C SER A 204 4.21 2.44 13.75
N ALA A 205 4.79 1.28 13.42
CA ALA A 205 4.18 -0.03 13.67
C ALA A 205 4.04 -0.32 15.19
N ALA A 206 3.26 -1.32 15.60
CA ALA A 206 3.26 -1.74 17.01
C ALA A 206 4.58 -2.45 17.39
N ASP A 207 5.15 -3.18 16.43
CA ASP A 207 6.17 -4.21 16.67
C ASP A 207 7.49 -3.90 15.96
N ASN A 208 7.77 -2.61 15.71
CA ASN A 208 9.00 -2.16 15.04
C ASN A 208 10.28 -2.64 15.74
N ALA A 209 10.23 -2.89 17.04
CA ALA A 209 11.35 -3.34 17.87
C ALA A 209 11.79 -4.79 17.65
N ILE A 210 11.03 -5.61 16.89
CA ILE A 210 11.50 -6.93 16.42
C ILE A 210 12.03 -6.88 14.98
N ALA A 211 11.87 -5.76 14.26
CA ALA A 211 12.21 -5.68 12.84
C ALA A 211 13.71 -5.43 12.63
N ARG A 212 14.43 -6.46 12.18
CA ARG A 212 15.81 -6.33 11.67
C ARG A 212 15.85 -6.24 10.15
N GLN A 213 14.81 -6.74 9.49
CA GLN A 213 14.50 -6.60 8.08
C GLN A 213 12.98 -6.47 7.87
N TRP A 214 12.54 -5.88 6.77
CA TRP A 214 11.14 -5.47 6.57
C TRP A 214 10.68 -5.55 5.12
N LEU A 215 9.38 -5.86 4.96
CA LEU A 215 8.59 -5.75 3.73
C LEU A 215 7.41 -4.82 4.02
N LEU A 216 7.51 -3.54 3.65
CA LEU A 216 6.46 -2.55 3.88
C LEU A 216 5.52 -2.50 2.68
N VAL A 217 4.25 -2.82 2.89
CA VAL A 217 3.23 -3.01 1.85
C VAL A 217 2.09 -2.02 2.02
N ASN A 218 1.81 -1.25 0.97
CA ASN A 218 0.63 -0.38 0.88
C ASN A 218 0.13 -0.33 -0.57
N ARG A 219 -1.04 0.26 -0.82
CA ARG A 219 -1.59 0.38 -2.17
C ARG A 219 -0.88 1.49 -2.98
N ARG A 220 -0.78 1.34 -4.30
CA ARG A 220 -0.45 2.44 -5.25
C ARG A 220 -1.69 3.22 -5.65
N GLN A 221 -2.82 2.52 -5.82
CA GLN A 221 -4.12 3.08 -6.20
C GLN A 221 -5.22 2.56 -5.26
N ALA A 222 -6.37 3.24 -5.21
CA ALA A 222 -7.53 2.75 -4.46
C ALA A 222 -7.98 1.38 -4.98
N PHE A 223 -8.63 0.57 -4.12
CA PHE A 223 -9.18 -0.71 -4.56
C PHE A 223 -10.49 -0.50 -5.31
N GLU A 224 -10.63 -1.11 -6.49
CA GLU A 224 -11.90 -1.22 -7.20
C GLU A 224 -12.61 -2.52 -6.75
N PRO A 225 -13.75 -2.45 -6.04
CA PRO A 225 -14.45 -3.65 -5.57
C PRO A 225 -14.90 -4.55 -6.74
N GLY A 226 -14.68 -5.85 -6.63
CA GLY A 226 -15.01 -6.83 -7.67
C GLY A 226 -14.02 -6.90 -8.83
N SER A 227 -12.99 -6.05 -8.88
CA SER A 227 -11.95 -6.12 -9.93
C SER A 227 -11.03 -7.34 -9.81
N GLY A 228 -10.81 -7.84 -8.59
CA GLY A 228 -9.75 -8.81 -8.28
C GLY A 228 -8.33 -8.25 -8.37
N ARG A 229 -8.16 -6.94 -8.59
CA ARG A 229 -6.87 -6.33 -8.95
C ARG A 229 -6.32 -5.41 -7.87
N HIS A 230 -5.05 -5.63 -7.52
CA HIS A 230 -4.38 -4.95 -6.42
C HIS A 230 -3.05 -4.40 -6.90
N GLN A 231 -2.97 -3.09 -7.08
CA GLN A 231 -1.70 -2.39 -7.29
C GLN A 231 -1.11 -1.98 -5.95
N LEU A 232 0.04 -2.56 -5.60
CA LEU A 232 0.75 -2.32 -4.33
C LEU A 232 2.13 -1.69 -4.56
N TRP A 233 2.59 -0.96 -3.55
CA TRP A 233 4.00 -0.62 -3.32
C TRP A 233 4.57 -1.62 -2.32
N LEU A 234 5.77 -2.11 -2.59
CA LEU A 234 6.58 -2.93 -1.70
C LEU A 234 7.93 -2.22 -1.47
N THR A 235 8.11 -1.63 -0.29
CA THR A 235 9.42 -1.14 0.16
C THR A 235 10.08 -2.23 0.99
N LEU A 236 11.19 -2.78 0.51
CA LEU A 236 11.92 -3.83 1.21
C LEU A 236 13.31 -3.35 1.66
N GLY A 237 13.77 -3.84 2.80
CA GLY A 237 15.13 -3.52 3.29
C GLY A 237 15.48 -4.15 4.63
N GLY A 238 16.71 -3.96 5.09
CA GLY A 238 17.17 -4.57 6.35
C GLY A 238 18.55 -4.14 6.82
N SER A 239 18.97 -4.74 7.94
CA SER A 239 20.15 -4.33 8.72
C SER A 239 21.49 -4.61 8.05
N ALA A 240 21.54 -5.45 7.01
CA ALA A 240 22.73 -5.67 6.18
C ALA A 240 22.80 -4.76 4.94
N GLY A 241 22.02 -3.66 4.92
CA GLY A 241 22.09 -2.64 3.87
C GLY A 241 21.28 -2.95 2.61
N GLN A 242 20.58 -4.09 2.54
CA GLN A 242 19.61 -4.32 1.47
C GLN A 242 18.48 -3.27 1.54
N SER A 243 18.11 -2.70 0.40
CA SER A 243 17.06 -1.68 0.29
C SER A 243 16.57 -1.54 -1.15
N SER A 244 15.26 -1.59 -1.40
CA SER A 244 14.67 -1.23 -2.70
C SER A 244 13.15 -0.97 -2.61
N LEU A 245 12.59 -0.36 -3.65
CA LEU A 245 11.16 -0.08 -3.80
C LEU A 245 10.66 -0.70 -5.12
N TRP A 246 9.54 -1.42 -5.05
CA TRP A 246 8.90 -2.08 -6.19
C TRP A 246 7.40 -1.80 -6.23
N GLY A 247 6.82 -1.83 -7.42
CA GLY A 247 5.40 -2.12 -7.58
C GLY A 247 5.16 -3.62 -7.57
N VAL A 248 4.10 -4.05 -6.90
CA VAL A 248 3.57 -5.42 -7.00
C VAL A 248 2.16 -5.31 -7.54
N ASP A 249 1.91 -5.86 -8.72
CA ASP A 249 0.57 -5.97 -9.31
C ASP A 249 0.06 -7.40 -9.10
N VAL A 250 -1.02 -7.55 -8.34
CA VAL A 250 -1.66 -8.84 -8.06
C VAL A 250 -3.04 -8.89 -8.73
N ASP A 251 -3.30 -9.99 -9.43
CA ASP A 251 -4.56 -10.34 -10.08
C ASP A 251 -5.10 -11.63 -9.45
N GLU A 252 -5.99 -11.49 -8.48
CA GLU A 252 -6.67 -12.60 -7.79
C GLU A 252 -7.86 -13.17 -8.60
N GLY A 253 -8.22 -12.53 -9.72
CA GLY A 253 -9.43 -12.84 -10.49
C GLY A 253 -10.71 -12.26 -9.87
N GLN A 254 -11.74 -12.06 -10.69
CA GLN A 254 -13.00 -11.42 -10.24
C GLN A 254 -13.76 -12.26 -9.20
N ALA A 255 -13.58 -13.58 -9.21
CA ALA A 255 -14.18 -14.49 -8.25
C ALA A 255 -13.24 -14.87 -7.10
N CYS A 256 -12.07 -14.21 -7.00
CA CYS A 256 -10.94 -14.68 -6.19
C CYS A 256 -10.55 -16.14 -6.54
N ASP A 257 -10.47 -16.45 -7.84
CA ASP A 257 -10.27 -17.78 -8.41
C ASP A 257 -8.82 -18.05 -8.86
N LYS A 258 -7.93 -17.06 -8.74
CA LYS A 258 -6.59 -17.05 -9.33
C LYS A 258 -5.54 -16.50 -8.37
N TRP A 259 -4.27 -16.80 -8.60
CA TRP A 259 -3.15 -16.00 -8.10
C TRP A 259 -2.25 -15.66 -9.29
N LYS A 260 -2.02 -14.37 -9.55
CA LYS A 260 -0.98 -13.94 -10.49
C LYS A 260 -0.33 -12.68 -9.96
N VAL A 261 0.99 -12.70 -9.89
CA VAL A 261 1.82 -11.57 -9.45
C VAL A 261 2.68 -11.08 -10.62
N LEU A 262 2.88 -9.77 -10.69
CA LEU A 262 3.87 -9.10 -11.53
C LEU A 262 4.64 -8.09 -10.68
N LEU A 263 5.95 -8.29 -10.55
CA LEU A 263 6.86 -7.30 -9.96
C LEU A 263 7.20 -6.23 -11.01
N ARG A 264 7.33 -4.97 -10.58
CA ARG A 264 7.62 -3.82 -11.44
C ARG A 264 8.59 -2.85 -10.79
N ASP A 265 9.55 -2.38 -11.56
CA ASP A 265 10.46 -1.30 -11.20
C ASP A 265 9.72 0.06 -11.09
N VAL A 266 10.29 1.02 -10.36
CA VAL A 266 9.69 2.35 -10.19
C VAL A 266 9.61 3.15 -11.50
N PRO A 267 10.64 3.17 -12.37
CA PRO A 267 10.55 3.83 -13.68
C PRO A 267 9.38 3.38 -14.55
N SER A 268 9.14 2.08 -14.75
CA SER A 268 8.05 1.59 -15.62
C SER A 268 6.65 1.91 -15.08
N ILE A 269 6.51 2.10 -13.76
CA ILE A 269 5.27 2.58 -13.13
C ILE A 269 5.09 4.08 -13.36
N ALA A 270 6.17 4.86 -13.25
CA ALA A 270 6.15 6.30 -13.50
C ALA A 270 5.84 6.61 -14.98
N GLU A 271 6.44 5.86 -15.91
CA GLU A 271 6.20 6.00 -17.35
C GLU A 271 4.74 5.68 -17.71
N GLU A 272 4.20 4.52 -17.28
CA GLU A 272 2.79 4.20 -17.52
C GLU A 272 1.85 5.27 -16.93
N THR A 273 2.14 5.75 -15.72
CA THR A 273 1.35 6.81 -15.06
C THR A 273 1.38 8.11 -15.87
N ALA A 274 2.54 8.51 -16.41
CA ALA A 274 2.67 9.66 -17.28
C ALA A 274 1.92 9.47 -18.62
N GLN A 275 2.05 8.30 -19.25
CA GLN A 275 1.32 7.97 -20.48
C GLN A 275 -0.21 7.98 -20.27
N LEU A 276 -0.71 7.43 -19.16
CA LEU A 276 -2.14 7.43 -18.83
C LEU A 276 -2.65 8.86 -18.55
N ALA A 277 -1.89 9.66 -17.80
CA ALA A 277 -2.21 11.06 -17.56
C ALA A 277 -2.22 11.87 -18.87
N ALA A 278 -1.26 11.66 -19.76
CA ALA A 278 -1.21 12.31 -21.07
C ALA A 278 -2.39 11.91 -21.97
N LYS A 279 -2.74 10.61 -22.03
CA LYS A 279 -3.92 10.11 -22.75
C LYS A 279 -5.21 10.78 -22.24
N SER A 280 -5.43 10.79 -20.93
CA SER A 280 -6.61 11.41 -20.31
C SER A 280 -6.66 12.94 -20.54
N GLN A 281 -5.52 13.64 -20.53
CA GLN A 281 -5.46 15.05 -20.90
C GLN A 281 -5.82 15.29 -22.38
N ILE A 282 -5.32 14.46 -23.31
CA ILE A 282 -5.66 14.52 -24.74
C ILE A 282 -7.15 14.26 -24.95
N GLU A 283 -7.72 13.25 -24.30
CA GLU A 283 -9.15 12.93 -24.34
C GLU A 283 -10.02 14.07 -23.78
N HIS A 284 -9.62 14.68 -22.67
CA HIS A 284 -10.32 15.83 -22.10
C HIS A 284 -10.28 17.06 -23.02
N LEU A 285 -9.13 17.37 -23.63
CA LEU A 285 -9.00 18.47 -24.59
C LEU A 285 -9.81 18.20 -25.86
N ARG A 286 -9.78 16.97 -26.39
CA ARG A 286 -10.61 16.49 -27.50
C ARG A 286 -12.10 16.63 -27.19
N TRP A 287 -12.55 16.14 -26.04
CA TRP A 287 -13.93 16.29 -25.58
C TRP A 287 -14.35 17.76 -25.49
N LYS A 288 -13.52 18.61 -24.88
CA LYS A 288 -13.80 20.05 -24.74
C LYS A 288 -13.94 20.74 -26.10
N MET A 289 -13.06 20.43 -27.06
CA MET A 289 -13.13 21.03 -28.40
C MET A 289 -14.31 20.48 -29.22
N ARG A 290 -14.63 19.19 -29.14
CA ARG A 290 -15.85 18.61 -29.76
C ARG A 290 -17.11 19.27 -29.19
N GLY A 291 -17.17 19.50 -27.87
CA GLY A 291 -18.25 20.21 -27.21
C GLY A 291 -18.44 21.64 -27.73
N VAL A 292 -17.36 22.42 -27.80
CA VAL A 292 -17.37 23.80 -28.36
C VAL A 292 -17.83 23.80 -29.82
N MET A 293 -17.29 22.90 -30.65
CA MET A 293 -17.68 22.82 -32.07
C MET A 293 -19.11 22.33 -32.30
N SER A 294 -19.72 21.64 -31.33
CA SER A 294 -21.15 21.29 -31.38
C SER A 294 -22.08 22.44 -30.97
N GLN A 295 -21.55 23.53 -30.41
CA GLN A 295 -22.31 24.71 -29.99
C GLN A 295 -22.19 25.88 -30.98
N ILE A 296 -21.17 25.88 -31.84
CA ILE A 296 -20.97 26.91 -32.87
C ILE A 296 -21.63 26.44 -34.17
N ASP A 297 -22.50 27.27 -34.74
CA ASP A 297 -22.98 27.13 -36.13
C ASP A 297 -21.80 26.89 -37.10
N PRO A 298 -21.78 25.78 -37.86
CA PRO A 298 -20.71 25.49 -38.82
C PRO A 298 -20.46 26.59 -39.85
N ALA A 299 -21.46 27.39 -40.23
CA ALA A 299 -21.27 28.54 -41.11
C ALA A 299 -20.45 29.66 -40.43
N GLN A 300 -20.39 29.68 -39.10
CA GLN A 300 -19.69 30.68 -38.30
C GLN A 300 -18.40 30.17 -37.63
N ALA A 301 -18.11 28.89 -37.69
CA ALA A 301 -17.00 28.23 -36.97
C ALA A 301 -15.61 28.44 -37.60
N THR A 302 -14.98 29.62 -37.40
CA THR A 302 -13.56 29.83 -37.78
C THR A 302 -12.60 29.29 -36.71
N LYS A 303 -11.36 28.97 -37.11
CA LYS A 303 -10.29 28.49 -36.21
C LYS A 303 -10.04 29.44 -35.02
N LEU A 304 -10.15 30.76 -35.24
CA LEU A 304 -10.05 31.77 -34.18
C LEU A 304 -11.25 31.69 -33.20
N LYS A 305 -12.48 31.68 -33.73
CA LYS A 305 -13.70 31.64 -32.90
C LYS A 305 -13.80 30.37 -32.05
N ILE A 306 -13.41 29.21 -32.62
CA ILE A 306 -13.34 27.94 -31.89
C ILE A 306 -12.26 28.01 -30.79
N ARG A 307 -11.09 28.61 -31.06
CA ARG A 307 -10.03 28.82 -30.06
C ARG A 307 -10.52 29.68 -28.89
N GLU A 308 -11.12 30.82 -29.17
CA GLU A 308 -11.63 31.75 -28.15
C GLU A 308 -12.67 31.07 -27.25
N GLN A 309 -13.68 30.43 -27.84
CA GLN A 309 -14.73 29.75 -27.08
C GLN A 309 -14.24 28.46 -26.38
N SER A 310 -13.15 27.85 -26.85
CA SER A 310 -12.52 26.71 -26.16
C SER A 310 -11.85 27.07 -24.83
N GLY A 311 -11.51 28.35 -24.60
CA GLY A 311 -10.75 28.78 -23.43
C GLY A 311 -9.46 27.97 -23.22
N MET A 312 -8.80 27.56 -24.31
CA MET A 312 -7.51 26.87 -24.28
C MET A 312 -6.35 27.86 -24.51
N SER A 313 -5.19 27.60 -23.91
CA SER A 313 -3.96 28.32 -24.28
C SER A 313 -3.60 28.03 -25.74
N GLY A 314 -2.93 28.97 -26.42
CA GLY A 314 -2.61 28.85 -27.84
C GLY A 314 -1.88 27.55 -28.20
N THR A 315 -0.94 27.12 -27.35
CA THR A 315 -0.22 25.85 -27.48
C THR A 315 -1.14 24.63 -27.36
N LYS A 316 -1.96 24.55 -26.29
CA LYS A 316 -2.88 23.42 -26.09
C LYS A 316 -3.96 23.36 -27.19
N PHE A 317 -4.45 24.52 -27.64
CA PHE A 317 -5.35 24.62 -28.78
C PHE A 317 -4.70 24.09 -30.06
N GLY A 318 -3.55 24.65 -30.47
CA GLY A 318 -2.90 24.28 -31.73
C GLY A 318 -2.53 22.80 -31.80
N LEU A 319 -2.03 22.24 -30.70
CA LEU A 319 -1.72 20.82 -30.56
C LEU A 319 -2.97 19.93 -30.68
N THR A 320 -4.05 20.25 -29.96
CA THR A 320 -5.31 19.48 -30.05
C THR A 320 -5.97 19.65 -31.43
N TRP A 321 -5.83 20.83 -32.04
CA TRP A 321 -6.38 21.15 -33.36
C TRP A 321 -5.71 20.31 -34.44
N GLN A 322 -4.38 20.27 -34.46
CA GLN A 322 -3.65 19.43 -35.42
C GLN A 322 -3.97 17.95 -35.24
N TYR A 323 -4.10 17.48 -33.99
CA TYR A 323 -4.50 16.11 -33.71
C TYR A 323 -5.89 15.77 -34.30
N LEU A 324 -6.91 16.62 -34.11
CA LEU A 324 -8.26 16.35 -34.65
C LEU A 324 -8.40 16.57 -36.17
N ILE A 325 -7.57 17.43 -36.77
CA ILE A 325 -7.44 17.54 -38.23
C ILE A 325 -6.80 16.26 -38.80
N ASN A 326 -5.67 15.81 -38.23
CA ASN A 326 -4.96 14.60 -38.67
C ASN A 326 -5.79 13.33 -38.45
N ALA A 327 -6.63 13.28 -37.41
CA ALA A 327 -7.59 12.20 -37.17
C ALA A 327 -8.86 12.28 -38.04
N GLY A 328 -8.99 13.29 -38.91
CA GLY A 328 -10.14 13.50 -39.78
C GLY A 328 -11.44 13.89 -39.06
N GLU A 329 -11.40 14.15 -37.75
CA GLU A 329 -12.58 14.50 -36.93
C GLU A 329 -13.05 15.94 -37.15
N ILE A 330 -12.14 16.82 -37.60
CA ILE A 330 -12.45 18.16 -38.07
C ILE A 330 -12.16 18.21 -39.57
N ARG A 331 -13.12 18.69 -40.36
CA ARG A 331 -12.95 19.00 -41.79
C ARG A 331 -13.37 20.44 -42.06
N LEU A 332 -12.94 20.99 -43.19
CA LEU A 332 -13.49 22.25 -43.70
C LEU A 332 -15.01 22.08 -43.93
N ALA A 333 -15.79 23.07 -43.51
CA ALA A 333 -17.21 23.13 -43.86
C ALA A 333 -17.33 23.48 -45.35
N PRO A 334 -18.28 22.88 -46.11
CA PRO A 334 -18.46 23.19 -47.52
C PRO A 334 -18.80 24.67 -47.70
N SER A 335 -17.88 25.43 -48.28
CA SER A 335 -18.02 26.88 -48.37
C SER A 335 -19.04 27.27 -49.43
N ASN A 336 -20.21 27.73 -49.01
CA ASN A 336 -21.14 28.44 -49.88
C ASN A 336 -20.56 29.84 -50.17
N ARG A 337 -19.62 29.91 -51.12
CA ARG A 337 -18.83 31.13 -51.40
C ARG A 337 -19.70 32.20 -52.03
N ASP A 338 -19.88 33.31 -51.33
CA ASP A 338 -20.20 34.57 -51.98
C ASP A 338 -19.01 34.97 -52.88
N PRO A 339 -19.19 35.09 -54.22
CA PRO A 339 -18.10 35.39 -55.15
C PRO A 339 -17.48 36.78 -54.96
N HIS A 340 -18.10 37.67 -54.17
CA HIS A 340 -17.59 39.01 -53.91
C HIS A 340 -16.58 39.08 -52.73
N MET A 341 -16.52 38.08 -51.84
CA MET A 341 -15.55 38.05 -50.73
C MET A 341 -14.24 37.35 -51.11
N ARG A 342 -13.22 38.13 -51.49
CA ARG A 342 -11.88 37.63 -51.86
C ARG A 342 -11.07 37.02 -50.70
N HIS A 343 -11.45 37.27 -49.44
CA HIS A 343 -10.69 36.85 -48.24
C HIS A 343 -11.60 36.34 -47.11
N ALA A 344 -12.49 35.40 -47.41
CA ALA A 344 -13.32 34.75 -46.37
C ALA A 344 -12.48 33.74 -45.55
N GLU A 345 -12.48 33.87 -44.21
CA GLU A 345 -11.82 32.90 -43.32
C GLU A 345 -12.41 31.48 -43.48
N PRO A 346 -11.56 30.42 -43.45
CA PRO A 346 -12.02 29.05 -43.52
C PRO A 346 -12.91 28.71 -42.31
N ARG A 347 -14.04 28.05 -42.62
CA ARG A 347 -14.99 27.52 -41.63
C ARG A 347 -14.78 26.02 -41.49
N TYR A 348 -14.98 25.50 -40.28
CA TYR A 348 -14.70 24.12 -39.93
C TYR A 348 -15.92 23.47 -39.29
N ARG A 349 -16.19 22.21 -39.63
CA ARG A 349 -17.24 21.41 -39.00
C ARG A 349 -16.64 20.18 -38.33
N LEU A 350 -17.33 19.72 -37.29
CA LEU A 350 -17.11 18.38 -36.77
C LEU A 350 -17.62 17.35 -37.80
N VAL A 351 -16.90 16.25 -37.96
CA VAL A 351 -17.31 15.13 -38.80
C VAL A 351 -18.17 14.17 -37.97
N GLU A 352 -19.31 13.75 -38.53
CA GLU A 352 -20.19 12.79 -37.86
C GLU A 352 -19.58 11.38 -37.83
N LEU A 353 -19.98 10.57 -36.84
CA LEU A 353 -19.47 9.20 -36.70
C LEU A 353 -19.82 8.28 -37.88
N ALA A 354 -20.83 8.63 -38.69
CA ALA A 354 -21.11 7.94 -39.95
C ALA A 354 -20.03 8.23 -41.01
N GLU A 355 -19.66 9.49 -41.21
CA GLU A 355 -18.66 9.95 -42.19
C GLU A 355 -17.20 9.55 -41.85
N LEU A 356 -16.96 9.02 -40.65
CA LEU A 356 -15.65 8.50 -40.21
C LEU A 356 -15.46 7.01 -40.51
N ASN A 357 -16.52 6.29 -40.88
CA ASN A 357 -16.49 4.84 -41.18
C ASN A 357 -16.74 4.52 -42.67
N ASP A 358 -16.81 5.55 -43.51
CA ASP A 358 -17.01 5.43 -44.96
C ASP A 358 -15.67 5.16 -45.67
N PRO A 359 -15.47 3.99 -46.30
CA PRO A 359 -14.22 3.65 -47.00
C PRO A 359 -14.03 4.41 -48.32
N ASP A 360 -15.10 4.94 -48.91
CA ASP A 360 -15.07 5.71 -50.15
C ASP A 360 -14.98 7.23 -49.91
N ALA A 361 -14.81 7.65 -48.64
CA ALA A 361 -14.63 9.05 -48.27
C ALA A 361 -13.39 9.66 -48.98
N PRO A 362 -13.52 10.82 -49.65
CA PRO A 362 -12.43 11.39 -50.43
C PRO A 362 -11.23 11.73 -49.55
N ALA A 363 -10.04 11.31 -49.99
CA ALA A 363 -8.78 11.53 -49.29
C ALA A 363 -8.56 13.04 -49.04
N PHE A 364 -8.54 13.42 -47.76
CA PHE A 364 -8.36 14.81 -47.35
C PHE A 364 -6.88 15.18 -47.40
N ASP A 365 -6.48 15.88 -48.46
CA ASP A 365 -5.16 16.53 -48.56
C ASP A 365 -5.13 17.77 -47.65
N PRO A 366 -4.32 17.80 -46.57
CA PRO A 366 -4.29 18.92 -45.63
C PRO A 366 -3.67 20.14 -46.30
N VAL A 367 -4.54 21.09 -46.69
CA VAL A 367 -4.21 22.30 -47.47
C VAL A 367 -2.92 22.97 -47.01
N ASN A 368 -2.12 23.36 -48.01
CA ASN A 368 -0.73 23.84 -47.98
C ASN A 368 -0.46 25.12 -47.14
N GLU A 369 -0.81 25.11 -45.86
CA GLU A 369 -0.30 26.02 -44.83
C GLU A 369 0.86 25.32 -44.12
N SER A 370 2.09 25.86 -44.26
CA SER A 370 3.31 25.28 -43.70
C SER A 370 3.41 25.44 -42.17
N PHE A 371 2.62 24.66 -41.43
CA PHE A 371 2.71 24.57 -39.97
C PHE A 371 3.88 23.68 -39.53
N PRO A 372 4.49 23.93 -38.36
CA PRO A 372 5.36 22.94 -37.71
C PRO A 372 4.54 21.70 -37.35
N THR A 373 4.85 20.59 -38.01
CA THR A 373 4.18 19.29 -37.81
C THR A 373 4.64 18.64 -36.50
N PHE A 374 3.98 18.99 -35.39
CA PHE A 374 4.21 18.33 -34.11
C PHE A 374 3.76 16.87 -34.15
N THR A 375 4.68 15.97 -33.82
CA THR A 375 4.46 14.53 -33.72
C THR A 375 3.66 14.15 -32.46
N THR A 376 3.13 12.92 -32.44
CA THR A 376 2.54 12.33 -31.22
C THR A 376 3.56 12.25 -30.07
N ALA A 377 4.86 12.11 -30.37
CA ALA A 377 5.91 12.14 -29.36
C ALA A 377 6.07 13.55 -28.74
N GLU A 378 5.99 14.62 -29.53
CA GLU A 378 6.05 15.99 -29.01
C GLU A 378 4.82 16.35 -28.16
N LEU A 379 3.63 15.89 -28.58
CA LEU A 379 2.38 15.95 -27.80
C LEU A 379 2.55 15.32 -26.41
N LEU A 380 3.10 14.10 -26.34
CA LEU A 380 3.40 13.40 -25.09
C LEU A 380 4.45 14.15 -24.26
N SER A 381 5.55 14.59 -24.87
CA SER A 381 6.62 15.33 -24.18
C SER A 381 6.15 16.65 -23.56
N TYR A 382 5.12 17.29 -24.13
CA TYR A 382 4.54 18.51 -23.58
C TYR A 382 3.58 18.21 -22.42
N ALA A 383 2.86 17.08 -22.46
CA ALA A 383 2.07 16.59 -21.33
C ALA A 383 2.97 16.20 -20.15
N GLU A 384 4.09 15.53 -20.40
CA GLU A 384 5.12 15.21 -19.40
C GLU A 384 5.70 16.48 -18.74
N LYS A 385 6.09 17.47 -19.55
CA LYS A 385 6.63 18.76 -19.06
C LYS A 385 5.61 19.67 -18.35
N THR A 386 4.32 19.35 -18.43
CA THR A 386 3.24 20.14 -17.80
C THR A 386 2.35 19.35 -16.86
N ALA A 387 2.70 18.09 -16.58
CA ALA A 387 2.15 17.33 -15.46
C ALA A 387 2.58 18.00 -14.13
N PRO A 388 1.76 17.94 -13.07
CA PRO A 388 2.22 18.32 -11.74
C PRO A 388 3.40 17.40 -11.34
N PRO A 389 4.43 17.92 -10.65
CA PRO A 389 5.56 17.10 -10.24
C PRO A 389 5.07 15.93 -9.39
N SER A 390 5.52 14.72 -9.72
CA SER A 390 5.15 13.52 -8.98
C SER A 390 5.54 13.70 -7.50
N PRO A 391 4.71 13.28 -6.52
CA PRO A 391 5.01 13.44 -5.09
C PRO A 391 6.35 12.84 -4.63
N LEU A 392 6.98 12.01 -5.48
CA LEU A 392 8.29 11.41 -5.29
C LEU A 392 9.49 12.36 -5.58
N GLN A 393 9.26 13.57 -6.09
CA GLN A 393 10.34 14.53 -6.41
C GLN A 393 10.70 15.50 -5.27
N GLN A 394 10.14 15.35 -4.07
CA GLN A 394 10.45 16.17 -2.89
C GLN A 394 11.38 15.46 -1.88
N THR A 395 12.57 15.06 -2.33
CA THR A 395 13.68 14.68 -1.45
C THR A 395 15.01 15.24 -1.97
N ASP A 396 15.59 16.16 -1.19
CA ASP A 396 17.00 16.51 -1.08
C ASP A 396 17.85 16.68 -2.37
N GLN A 397 17.99 17.94 -2.82
CA GLN A 397 19.25 18.41 -3.42
C GLN A 397 20.02 19.28 -2.40
N PRO A 398 21.31 19.01 -2.13
CA PRO A 398 22.12 19.86 -1.26
C PRO A 398 22.60 21.11 -2.03
N SER A 399 22.04 22.28 -1.70
CA SER A 399 22.41 23.56 -2.32
C SER A 399 23.82 24.00 -1.90
N CYS A 400 24.82 23.69 -2.72
CA CYS A 400 26.21 24.12 -2.50
C CYS A 400 26.48 25.49 -3.12
N SER A 401 26.52 26.54 -2.30
CA SER A 401 26.94 27.89 -2.71
C SER A 401 27.87 28.52 -1.66
N ARG A 402 29.02 29.04 -2.10
CA ARG A 402 30.07 29.58 -1.22
C ARG A 402 29.76 31.00 -0.73
N GLY A 403 30.12 31.27 0.53
CA GLY A 403 30.94 32.45 0.84
C GLY A 403 30.26 33.73 1.33
N ALA A 404 29.92 33.78 2.62
CA ALA A 404 30.00 34.99 3.44
C ALA A 404 30.32 34.57 4.88
N ALA A 405 31.14 35.34 5.61
CA ALA A 405 31.60 34.99 6.95
C ALA A 405 30.97 35.93 8.01
N ALA A 406 30.34 35.35 9.03
CA ALA A 406 30.00 36.04 10.28
C ALA A 406 29.82 35.03 11.44
N GLU A 407 30.58 35.27 12.52
CA GLU A 407 30.32 35.02 13.94
C GLU A 407 29.71 33.69 14.45
N ILE A 408 30.39 33.12 15.46
CA ILE A 408 29.99 31.91 16.19
C ILE A 408 29.08 32.30 17.37
N GLY A 409 27.77 32.13 17.22
CA GLY A 409 26.77 32.29 18.29
C GLY A 409 26.49 30.97 19.02
N SER A 410 26.59 30.95 20.36
CA SER A 410 26.42 29.73 21.16
C SER A 410 24.95 29.27 21.27
N ARG A 411 24.74 27.96 21.41
CA ARG A 411 23.40 27.38 21.66
C ARG A 411 22.79 27.82 23.01
N HIS A 412 23.60 28.31 23.97
CA HIS A 412 23.09 28.69 25.29
C HIS A 412 22.16 29.91 25.30
N ASP A 413 22.38 30.90 24.43
CA ASP A 413 21.65 32.18 24.54
C ASP A 413 20.17 32.07 24.13
N ARG A 414 19.84 31.16 23.20
CA ARG A 414 18.44 30.84 22.86
C ARG A 414 17.68 30.19 24.02
N GLN A 415 18.37 29.49 24.92
CA GLN A 415 17.73 28.82 26.05
C GLN A 415 17.36 29.83 27.16
N ARG A 416 18.26 30.79 27.45
CA ARG A 416 17.99 31.91 28.38
C ARG A 416 16.88 32.84 27.90
N ALA A 417 16.74 33.05 26.58
CA ALA A 417 15.66 33.87 26.02
C ALA A 417 14.27 33.28 26.31
N LEU A 418 14.13 31.95 26.25
CA LEU A 418 12.86 31.26 26.48
C LEU A 418 12.44 31.28 27.96
N GLU A 419 13.38 31.07 28.87
CA GLU A 419 13.13 31.12 30.33
C GLU A 419 12.71 32.51 30.80
N LYS A 420 13.18 33.58 30.14
CA LYS A 420 12.78 34.95 30.46
C LYS A 420 11.33 35.25 30.07
N MET A 421 10.83 34.70 28.95
CA MET A 421 9.44 34.90 28.52
C MET A 421 8.41 34.21 29.43
N LEU A 422 8.79 33.15 30.15
CA LEU A 422 7.87 32.35 30.98
C LEU A 422 7.69 32.87 32.42
N ARG A 423 8.26 34.02 32.79
CA ARG A 423 8.20 34.57 34.16
C ARG A 423 7.38 35.86 34.33
N GLU A 424 6.89 36.47 33.26
CA GLU A 424 6.24 37.79 33.31
C GLU A 424 4.83 37.77 32.69
N SER A 425 3.80 37.57 33.52
CA SER A 425 2.38 37.82 33.21
C SER A 425 1.57 37.99 34.51
N PRO A 426 0.92 39.15 34.78
CA PRO A 426 0.31 39.43 36.09
C PRO A 426 -1.10 38.85 36.32
N LEU A 427 -1.48 38.78 37.61
CA LEU A 427 -2.85 38.60 38.11
C LEU A 427 -3.58 39.95 38.24
N GLU A 428 -4.89 40.01 37.95
CA GLU A 428 -5.93 40.72 38.74
C GLU A 428 -7.31 40.10 38.40
N LYS A 429 -8.05 39.46 39.34
CA LYS A 429 -8.93 39.98 40.43
C LYS A 429 -10.36 40.36 40.00
N THR A 430 -11.36 39.64 40.54
CA THR A 430 -12.48 40.19 41.35
C THR A 430 -13.38 39.08 41.93
N SER A 431 -14.11 39.43 43.00
CA SER A 431 -15.03 38.58 43.80
C SER A 431 -16.16 39.50 44.35
N PRO A 432 -17.03 39.14 45.34
CA PRO A 432 -17.57 37.85 45.78
C PRO A 432 -19.13 37.88 45.94
N SER A 433 -19.77 36.77 46.33
CA SER A 433 -20.94 36.72 47.27
C SER A 433 -21.41 35.27 47.56
N SER A 434 -22.29 35.10 48.55
CA SER A 434 -22.71 33.82 49.18
C SER A 434 -24.04 34.02 49.94
N PRO A 435 -24.56 33.11 50.80
CA PRO A 435 -24.58 31.63 50.86
C PRO A 435 -26.05 31.08 50.96
N LEU A 436 -26.24 29.89 51.57
CA LEU A 436 -27.49 29.15 51.95
C LEU A 436 -27.92 28.05 50.96
N GLU A 437 -28.53 26.91 51.35
CA GLU A 437 -28.51 26.06 52.58
C GLU A 437 -29.31 24.75 52.29
N LYS A 438 -29.39 23.82 53.26
CA LYS A 438 -30.50 22.84 53.45
C LYS A 438 -30.73 21.66 52.46
N THR A 439 -30.43 20.43 52.96
CA THR A 439 -31.30 19.21 53.02
C THR A 439 -31.90 18.57 51.73
N SER A 440 -32.16 17.25 51.62
CA SER A 440 -31.87 16.05 52.46
C SER A 440 -32.35 14.76 51.74
N LEU A 441 -31.89 13.57 52.21
CA LEU A 441 -32.51 12.22 52.01
C LEU A 441 -32.59 11.68 50.54
N SER A 442 -32.70 10.38 50.25
CA SER A 442 -32.45 9.13 51.00
C SER A 442 -32.17 7.95 50.03
N SER A 443 -31.52 6.89 50.53
CA SER A 443 -31.33 5.56 49.90
C SER A 443 -32.64 4.71 49.97
N PRO A 444 -32.70 3.37 49.66
CA PRO A 444 -31.73 2.45 49.01
C PRO A 444 -32.33 1.40 47.99
N VAL A 445 -31.45 0.62 47.31
CA VAL A 445 -31.46 -0.86 47.07
C VAL A 445 -32.68 -1.62 46.43
N GLU A 446 -32.39 -2.48 45.42
CA GLU A 446 -32.69 -3.96 45.28
C GLU A 446 -33.11 -4.54 43.88
N ASN A 447 -32.89 -5.86 43.76
CA ASN A 447 -32.92 -6.80 42.63
C ASN A 447 -34.29 -7.09 41.95
N LYS A 448 -34.28 -7.51 40.65
CA LYS A 448 -34.69 -8.87 40.17
C LYS A 448 -34.72 -9.02 38.62
N SER A 449 -34.85 -10.27 38.15
CA SER A 449 -34.90 -10.72 36.73
C SER A 449 -36.04 -11.76 36.53
N PRO A 450 -36.29 -12.36 35.34
CA PRO A 450 -36.03 -11.93 33.95
C PRO A 450 -37.37 -11.50 33.26
N PRO A 451 -38.19 -12.30 32.50
CA PRO A 451 -38.07 -13.62 31.83
C PRO A 451 -38.08 -13.52 30.27
N CYS A 452 -38.58 -14.54 29.54
CA CYS A 452 -38.80 -14.57 28.08
C CYS A 452 -40.22 -15.10 27.73
N PRO A 453 -40.67 -15.01 26.46
CA PRO A 453 -41.70 -15.92 25.92
C PRO A 453 -41.20 -16.77 24.74
N VAL A 454 -41.90 -17.88 24.47
CA VAL A 454 -41.65 -18.86 23.38
C VAL A 454 -42.99 -19.18 22.70
N HIS A 455 -43.03 -19.31 21.37
CA HIS A 455 -44.00 -20.09 20.54
C HIS A 455 -43.83 -19.70 19.04
N SER A 456 -44.46 -20.35 18.04
CA SER A 456 -44.31 -21.74 17.56
C SER A 456 -45.21 -21.96 16.32
N GLY A 457 -44.79 -22.73 15.31
CA GLY A 457 -45.72 -23.33 14.31
C GLY A 457 -45.43 -23.10 12.81
N LYS A 458 -45.77 -24.13 12.01
CA LYS A 458 -45.80 -24.20 10.53
C LYS A 458 -47.25 -23.90 10.04
N PRO A 459 -47.60 -23.69 8.72
CA PRO A 459 -47.08 -24.37 7.52
C PRO A 459 -46.97 -23.55 6.19
N PRO A 460 -46.43 -24.12 5.09
CA PRO A 460 -46.23 -23.39 3.82
C PRO A 460 -47.45 -23.38 2.87
N ARG A 461 -47.49 -22.40 1.94
CA ARG A 461 -48.46 -22.33 0.83
C ARG A 461 -47.79 -22.48 -0.55
N LYS A 462 -48.62 -22.83 -1.56
CA LYS A 462 -48.21 -23.54 -2.79
C LYS A 462 -47.83 -22.62 -3.96
N ARG A 463 -47.05 -23.19 -4.89
CA ARG A 463 -46.81 -22.73 -6.28
C ARG A 463 -48.06 -22.11 -6.93
N ARG A 464 -47.88 -21.09 -7.78
CA ARG A 464 -48.87 -20.73 -8.81
C ARG A 464 -48.18 -20.51 -10.16
N VAL A 465 -48.47 -21.38 -11.11
CA VAL A 465 -47.99 -21.30 -12.50
C VAL A 465 -48.70 -20.16 -13.24
N LYS A 466 -47.97 -19.42 -14.08
CA LYS A 466 -48.55 -18.59 -15.16
C LYS A 466 -48.10 -19.17 -16.50
N ALA A 467 -49.06 -19.60 -17.31
CA ALA A 467 -48.82 -20.05 -18.68
C ALA A 467 -49.74 -19.29 -19.64
N ARG A 468 -49.20 -18.97 -20.83
CA ARG A 468 -49.85 -18.56 -22.09
C ARG A 468 -51.27 -17.96 -22.05
N LYS A 469 -51.40 -16.81 -22.73
CA LYS A 469 -52.51 -16.63 -23.69
C LYS A 469 -52.00 -15.99 -24.98
N ARG A 470 -52.00 -16.78 -26.08
CA ARG A 470 -51.95 -16.26 -27.45
C ARG A 470 -53.35 -15.79 -27.84
N ARG A 471 -53.48 -14.62 -28.47
CA ARG A 471 -54.50 -14.22 -29.46
C ARG A 471 -54.24 -12.73 -29.81
N ARG A 472 -54.40 -12.30 -31.05
CA ARG A 472 -54.66 -13.07 -32.28
C ARG A 472 -53.93 -12.42 -33.45
#